data_AF-A0A162S5R4-F1
#
_entry.id   AF-A0A162S5R4-F1
#
_cell.length_a   1.000
_cell.length_b   1.000
_cell.length_c   1.000
_cell.angle_alpha   90.00
_cell.angle_beta   90.00
_cell.angle_gamma   90.00
#
_symmetry.space_group_name_H-M   'P 1'
#
loop_
_entity.id
_entity.type
_entity.pdbx_description
1 polymer ?
#
loop_
_entity_poly.entity_id
_entity_poly.type
_entity_poly.pdbx_seq_one_letter_code
_entity_poly.pdbx_strand_id
1 'polypeptide(L)'
;MLMQANWKKTNKKPCRWRKLTAPKYLRGRTCGVCGDFNQEVAGEFKTPQRCAVSEGELMAASFKLSSSKGCSASNMDDKISRRLKKETETCQSIDQQYHTHLPEYDTNAPTKCTRFKKLTLEDVSTKGQCESVELNAICQPGCKPFMMISKPFTFKCQGDLQDFVSSITVPSYCIAA
;
A
#
# COMPACT_ATOMS: atom_id res chain seq x y z
N MET A 1 1.28 -25.15 -6.10
CA MET A 1 -0.10 -25.62 -6.36
C MET A 1 -0.96 -24.38 -6.66
N LEU A 2 -1.23 -24.12 -7.94
CA LEU A 2 -2.02 -22.96 -8.37
C LEU A 2 -3.51 -23.31 -8.27
N MET A 3 -4.25 -22.61 -7.41
CA MET A 3 -5.71 -22.64 -7.47
C MET A 3 -6.18 -21.79 -8.64
N GLN A 4 -6.55 -22.44 -9.74
CA GLN A 4 -7.28 -21.81 -10.83
C GLN A 4 -8.75 -21.68 -10.43
N ALA A 5 -9.23 -20.45 -10.26
CA ALA A 5 -10.66 -20.19 -10.13
C ALA A 5 -11.31 -20.20 -11.53
N ASN A 6 -12.21 -21.13 -11.76
CA ASN A 6 -13.02 -21.20 -12.99
C ASN A 6 -14.07 -20.07 -12.97
N TRP A 7 -13.88 -19.03 -13.78
CA TRP A 7 -14.83 -17.93 -13.90
C TRP A 7 -15.85 -18.21 -15.01
N LYS A 8 -17.11 -18.45 -14.63
CA LYS A 8 -18.23 -18.46 -15.59
C LYS A 8 -18.35 -17.07 -16.22
N LYS A 9 -18.18 -16.99 -17.55
CA LYS A 9 -18.48 -15.78 -18.34
C LYS A 9 -19.93 -15.38 -18.10
N THR A 10 -20.13 -14.36 -17.27
CA THR A 10 -21.39 -13.63 -17.18
C THR A 10 -21.31 -12.44 -18.13
N ASN A 11 -22.44 -12.03 -18.72
CA ASN A 11 -22.60 -10.84 -19.58
C ASN A 11 -22.37 -9.51 -18.81
N LYS A 12 -21.35 -9.45 -17.95
CA LYS A 12 -20.96 -8.26 -17.21
C LYS A 12 -19.94 -7.48 -18.04
N LYS A 13 -20.17 -6.17 -18.17
CA LYS A 13 -19.23 -5.25 -18.82
C LYS A 13 -17.82 -5.48 -18.23
N PRO A 14 -16.76 -5.48 -19.06
CA PRO A 14 -15.41 -5.71 -18.58
C PRO A 14 -15.03 -4.65 -17.56
N CYS A 15 -14.54 -5.08 -16.40
CA CYS A 15 -13.98 -4.18 -15.40
C CYS A 15 -12.82 -3.40 -16.03
N ARG A 16 -12.89 -2.06 -15.99
CA ARG A 16 -11.73 -1.22 -16.31
C ARG A 16 -10.94 -1.01 -15.03
N TRP A 17 -9.68 -1.41 -15.05
CA TRP A 17 -8.77 -1.13 -13.95
C TRP A 17 -8.24 0.31 -14.08
N ARG A 18 -8.05 0.97 -12.94
CA ARG A 18 -7.35 2.25 -12.84
C ARG A 18 -6.26 2.12 -11.78
N LYS A 19 -5.10 2.69 -12.07
CA LYS A 19 -3.97 2.77 -11.15
C LYS A 19 -3.69 4.24 -10.86
N LEU A 20 -3.61 4.58 -9.57
CA LEU A 20 -3.09 5.86 -9.11
C LEU A 20 -1.68 5.64 -8.54
N THR A 21 -0.84 6.65 -8.60
CA THR A 21 0.50 6.61 -8.03
C THR A 21 0.73 7.92 -7.30
N ALA A 22 1.05 7.83 -6.01
CA ALA A 22 1.34 8.98 -5.17
C ALA A 22 2.85 9.08 -4.93
N PRO A 23 3.44 10.29 -4.94
CA PRO A 23 4.81 10.49 -4.52
C PRO A 23 4.97 10.22 -3.02
N LYS A 24 6.16 9.77 -2.63
CA LYS A 24 6.47 9.35 -1.24
C LYS A 24 6.17 10.39 -0.17
N TYR A 25 6.29 11.68 -0.47
CA TYR A 25 6.04 12.74 0.51
C TYR A 25 4.56 12.86 0.91
N LEU A 26 3.64 12.18 0.20
CA LEU A 26 2.23 12.07 0.56
C LEU A 26 1.92 10.86 1.45
N ARG A 27 2.92 10.06 1.83
CA ARG A 27 2.76 8.93 2.77
C ARG A 27 2.10 9.39 4.07
N GLY A 28 1.02 8.74 4.47
CA GLY A 28 0.21 9.08 5.65
C GLY A 28 -0.57 10.40 5.55
N ARG A 29 -0.53 11.04 4.37
CA ARG A 29 -1.22 12.33 4.10
C ARG A 29 -2.32 12.20 3.07
N THR A 30 -2.43 11.06 2.39
CA THR A 30 -3.55 10.82 1.49
C THR A 30 -4.82 10.47 2.27
N CYS A 31 -5.96 10.55 1.61
CA CYS A 31 -7.24 10.11 2.13
C CYS A 31 -8.14 9.71 0.96
N GLY A 32 -9.18 8.95 1.24
CA GLY A 32 -10.09 8.41 0.24
C GLY A 32 -10.11 6.89 0.22
N VAL A 33 -10.79 6.34 -0.77
CA VAL A 33 -10.95 4.88 -0.96
C VAL A 33 -9.64 4.15 -1.28
N CYS A 34 -8.56 4.89 -1.54
CA CYS A 34 -7.21 4.34 -1.75
C CYS A 34 -6.34 4.36 -0.47
N GLY A 35 -6.92 4.70 0.68
CA GLY A 35 -6.22 4.74 1.96
C GLY A 35 -5.42 6.02 2.18
N ASP A 36 -4.57 6.01 3.23
CA ASP A 36 -3.72 7.12 3.61
C ASP A 36 -2.26 6.99 3.15
N PHE A 37 -1.92 5.86 2.51
CA PHE A 37 -0.61 5.53 1.96
C PHE A 37 0.50 5.39 3.04
N ASN A 38 0.14 5.06 4.29
CA ASN A 38 1.09 4.85 5.39
C ASN A 38 1.79 3.46 5.38
N GLN A 39 1.31 2.50 4.55
CA GLN A 39 1.72 1.08 4.47
C GLN A 39 1.28 0.19 5.65
N GLU A 40 0.35 0.66 6.47
CA GLU A 40 -0.20 -0.08 7.59
C GLU A 40 -1.46 -0.82 7.15
N VAL A 41 -1.41 -2.16 7.14
CA VAL A 41 -2.61 -2.96 6.82
C VAL A 41 -3.66 -2.86 7.93
N ALA A 42 -3.20 -2.70 9.18
CA ALA A 42 -4.07 -2.49 10.33
C ALA A 42 -4.75 -1.12 10.23
N GLY A 43 -6.08 -1.11 10.28
CA GLY A 43 -6.84 0.13 10.18
C GLY A 43 -6.78 0.80 8.80
N GLU A 44 -6.40 0.10 7.72
CA GLU A 44 -6.41 0.62 6.34
C GLU A 44 -7.81 1.10 5.91
N PHE A 45 -8.85 0.49 6.47
CA PHE A 45 -10.24 0.91 6.27
C PHE A 45 -10.57 2.09 7.17
N LYS A 46 -10.22 3.30 6.70
CA LYS A 46 -10.49 4.56 7.40
C LYS A 46 -11.64 5.33 6.77
N THR A 47 -12.49 5.93 7.59
CA THR A 47 -13.46 6.95 7.14
C THR A 47 -12.76 8.30 6.83
N PRO A 48 -13.46 9.31 6.27
CA PRO A 48 -12.90 10.66 6.13
C PRO A 48 -12.42 11.27 7.46
N GLN A 49 -13.07 10.90 8.58
CA GLN A 49 -12.69 11.32 9.93
C GLN A 49 -11.57 10.46 10.54
N ARG A 50 -10.96 9.59 9.73
CA ARG A 50 -9.87 8.68 10.13
C ARG A 50 -10.26 7.66 11.20
N CYS A 51 -11.51 7.20 11.13
CA CYS A 51 -12.02 6.12 11.97
C CYS A 51 -11.80 4.76 11.32
N ALA A 52 -11.28 3.80 12.08
CA ALA A 52 -11.24 2.40 11.64
C ALA A 52 -12.66 1.87 11.53
N VAL A 53 -12.93 1.20 10.43
CA VAL A 53 -14.13 0.38 10.25
C VAL A 53 -13.73 -1.04 9.91
N SER A 54 -14.61 -1.98 10.20
CA SER A 54 -14.35 -3.41 10.07
C SER A 54 -14.22 -3.88 8.61
N GLU A 55 -14.82 -3.16 7.66
CA GLU A 55 -14.98 -3.62 6.28
C GLU A 55 -14.78 -2.48 5.26
N GLY A 56 -14.21 -2.83 4.10
CA GLY A 56 -14.00 -1.91 2.99
C GLY A 56 -15.30 -1.33 2.41
N GLU A 57 -16.43 -2.04 2.52
CA GLU A 57 -17.74 -1.52 2.12
C GLU A 57 -18.18 -0.33 2.99
N LEU A 58 -17.96 -0.41 4.30
CA LEU A 58 -18.25 0.68 5.23
C LEU A 58 -17.36 1.89 4.94
N MET A 59 -16.07 1.65 4.68
CA MET A 59 -15.13 2.70 4.29
C MET A 59 -15.55 3.38 2.96
N ALA A 60 -15.83 2.60 1.91
CA ALA A 60 -16.26 3.13 0.63
C ALA A 60 -17.56 3.94 0.74
N ALA A 61 -18.51 3.47 1.55
CA ALA A 61 -19.77 4.17 1.75
C ALA A 61 -19.60 5.48 2.55
N SER A 62 -18.62 5.55 3.45
CA SER A 62 -18.28 6.79 4.18
C SER A 62 -17.70 7.90 3.29
N PHE A 63 -17.08 7.55 2.16
CA PHE A 63 -16.57 8.50 1.16
C PHE A 63 -17.60 8.88 0.09
N LYS A 64 -18.84 8.45 0.22
CA LYS A 64 -19.91 8.77 -0.73
C LYS A 64 -20.13 10.29 -0.77
N LEU A 65 -19.92 10.89 -1.94
CA LEU A 65 -20.25 12.30 -2.18
C LEU A 65 -21.75 12.46 -2.41
N SER A 66 -22.34 13.51 -1.84
CA SER A 66 -23.68 13.96 -2.17
C SER A 66 -23.67 14.55 -3.59
N SER A 67 -24.12 13.77 -4.58
CA SER A 67 -24.20 14.26 -5.96
C SER A 67 -25.51 14.99 -6.21
N SER A 68 -25.44 16.23 -6.72
CA SER A 68 -26.58 16.95 -7.28
C SER A 68 -26.94 16.49 -8.70
N LYS A 69 -26.12 15.65 -9.35
CA LYS A 69 -26.34 15.13 -10.71
C LYS A 69 -26.07 13.62 -10.77
N GLY A 70 -27.15 12.84 -10.71
CA GLY A 70 -27.25 11.54 -11.40
C GLY A 70 -26.63 10.31 -10.75
N CYS A 71 -25.92 10.40 -9.63
CA CYS A 71 -25.53 9.21 -8.86
C CYS A 71 -26.62 8.85 -7.85
N SER A 72 -27.78 8.40 -8.34
CA SER A 72 -28.80 7.74 -7.51
C SER A 72 -28.32 6.33 -7.20
N ALA A 73 -27.32 6.20 -6.33
CA ALA A 73 -27.15 4.95 -5.60
C ALA A 73 -28.42 4.83 -4.75
N SER A 74 -29.38 4.05 -5.27
CA SER A 74 -30.61 3.64 -4.57
C SER A 74 -30.24 3.46 -3.11
N ASN A 75 -30.78 4.34 -2.26
CA ASN A 75 -30.59 4.44 -0.81
C ASN A 75 -29.46 3.56 -0.30
N MET A 76 -28.32 4.17 0.06
CA MET A 76 -27.25 3.48 0.80
C MET A 76 -27.94 2.53 1.77
N ASP A 77 -27.76 1.21 1.58
CA ASP A 77 -28.59 0.20 2.23
C ASP A 77 -28.70 0.59 3.70
N ASP A 78 -29.93 0.78 4.21
CA ASP A 78 -30.15 1.30 5.55
C ASP A 78 -29.34 0.52 6.60
N LYS A 79 -29.05 -0.76 6.31
CA LYS A 79 -28.15 -1.61 7.09
C LYS A 79 -26.71 -1.10 7.11
N ILE A 80 -26.14 -0.73 5.96
CA ILE A 80 -24.79 -0.15 5.85
C ILE A 80 -24.72 1.19 6.58
N SER A 81 -25.72 2.06 6.43
CA SER A 81 -25.76 3.34 7.16
C SER A 81 -25.84 3.14 8.67
N ARG A 82 -26.65 2.19 9.16
CA ARG A 82 -26.73 1.83 10.58
C ARG A 82 -25.41 1.27 11.11
N ARG A 83 -24.77 0.37 10.36
CA ARG A 83 -23.46 -0.22 10.75
C ARG A 83 -22.36 0.82 10.79
N LEU A 84 -22.27 1.65 9.75
CA LEU A 84 -21.28 2.72 9.68
C LEU A 84 -21.44 3.69 10.86
N LYS A 85 -22.67 4.09 11.17
CA LYS A 85 -22.95 4.94 12.34
C LYS A 85 -22.49 4.25 13.63
N LYS A 86 -22.88 3.00 13.84
CA LYS A 86 -22.49 2.22 15.05
C LYS A 86 -20.97 2.11 15.22
N GLU A 87 -20.22 1.86 14.15
CA GLU A 87 -18.75 1.73 14.22
C GLU A 87 -18.02 3.07 14.37
N THR A 88 -18.67 4.18 13.99
CA THR A 88 -18.07 5.52 14.06
C THR A 88 -18.53 6.33 15.27
N GLU A 89 -19.57 5.91 15.99
CA GLU A 89 -20.14 6.62 17.15
C GLU A 89 -19.13 6.87 18.28
N THR A 90 -18.20 5.94 18.54
CA THR A 90 -17.20 6.04 19.62
C THR A 90 -15.77 6.17 19.10
N CYS A 91 -15.61 6.45 17.81
CA CYS A 91 -14.30 6.49 17.20
C CYS A 91 -13.48 7.69 17.73
N GLN A 92 -12.27 7.41 18.21
CA GLN A 92 -11.18 8.37 18.24
C GLN A 92 -10.35 8.20 16.97
N SER A 93 -9.84 9.29 16.40
CA SER A 93 -8.96 9.21 15.23
C SER A 93 -7.84 8.19 15.54
N ILE A 94 -7.65 7.18 14.68
CA ILE A 94 -6.62 6.15 14.91
C ILE A 94 -5.25 6.81 15.04
N ASP A 95 -5.04 7.92 14.34
CA ASP A 95 -3.79 8.69 14.37
C ASP A 95 -3.52 9.36 15.73
N GLN A 96 -4.54 9.48 16.60
CA GLN A 96 -4.39 9.93 17.97
C GLN A 96 -4.19 8.77 18.96
N GLN A 97 -4.65 7.56 18.62
CA GLN A 97 -4.64 6.40 19.52
C GLN A 97 -3.40 5.52 19.34
N TYR A 98 -2.88 5.45 18.12
CA TYR A 98 -1.55 4.97 17.82
C TYR A 98 -0.72 6.20 17.55
N HIS A 99 0.37 6.40 18.31
CA HIS A 99 1.43 7.33 17.93
C HIS A 99 2.08 6.86 16.62
N THR A 100 1.32 6.86 15.52
CA THR A 100 1.91 7.03 14.19
C THR A 100 2.46 8.44 14.23
N HIS A 101 3.68 8.58 14.78
CA HIS A 101 4.58 9.62 14.35
C HIS A 101 4.61 9.46 12.83
N LEU A 102 3.76 10.22 12.13
CA LEU A 102 4.03 10.62 10.76
C LEU A 102 5.43 11.20 10.90
N PRO A 103 6.50 10.54 10.40
CA PRO A 103 7.82 11.12 10.51
C PRO A 103 7.67 12.51 9.93
N GLU A 104 7.97 13.53 10.75
CA GLU A 104 8.05 14.90 10.26
C GLU A 104 8.91 14.80 9.02
N TYR A 105 8.29 15.11 7.88
CA TYR A 105 9.02 15.17 6.64
C TYR A 105 9.88 16.42 6.79
N ASP A 106 11.07 16.23 7.34
CA ASP A 106 12.06 17.27 7.49
C ASP A 106 12.42 17.75 6.08
N THR A 107 11.90 18.93 5.73
CA THR A 107 12.15 19.59 4.45
C THR A 107 13.61 20.01 4.30
N ASN A 108 14.39 19.95 5.39
CA ASN A 108 15.81 20.30 5.47
C ASN A 108 16.72 19.08 5.72
N ALA A 109 16.18 17.86 5.86
CA ALA A 109 17.00 16.66 5.97
C ALA A 109 17.82 16.49 4.68
N PRO A 110 19.13 16.19 4.77
CA PRO A 110 19.96 16.04 3.58
C PRO A 110 19.38 14.94 2.69
N THR A 111 18.84 15.35 1.53
CA THR A 111 18.75 14.61 0.27
C THR A 111 18.60 13.08 0.35
N LYS A 112 17.37 12.58 0.13
CA LYS A 112 17.03 11.23 -0.39
C LYS A 112 17.79 10.03 0.21
N CYS A 113 17.79 9.85 1.54
CA CYS A 113 18.34 8.65 2.22
C CYS A 113 17.98 7.28 1.59
N THR A 114 16.88 7.19 0.85
CA THR A 114 16.47 5.98 0.12
C THR A 114 16.75 6.10 -1.37
N ARG A 115 17.58 5.19 -1.91
CA ARG A 115 17.73 4.97 -3.35
C ARG A 115 17.03 3.68 -3.75
N PHE A 116 16.35 3.67 -4.89
CA PHE A 116 15.74 2.45 -5.43
C PHE A 116 16.61 1.83 -6.51
N LYS A 117 16.91 0.53 -6.38
CA LYS A 117 17.63 -0.25 -7.38
C LYS A 117 17.10 -1.69 -7.41
N LYS A 118 17.34 -2.40 -8.51
CA LYS A 118 17.15 -3.85 -8.54
C LYS A 118 18.19 -4.50 -7.63
N LEU A 119 17.82 -5.60 -6.99
CA LEU A 119 18.75 -6.43 -6.24
C LEU A 119 19.49 -7.34 -7.20
N THR A 120 20.78 -7.47 -6.98
CA THR A 120 21.62 -8.50 -7.57
C THR A 120 22.01 -9.44 -6.43
N LEU A 121 21.80 -10.73 -6.61
CA LEU A 121 22.18 -11.71 -5.59
C LEU A 121 23.66 -12.05 -5.79
N GLU A 122 24.56 -11.43 -5.02
CA GLU A 122 26.00 -11.72 -5.11
C GLU A 122 26.40 -13.05 -4.45
N ASP A 123 25.60 -13.59 -3.53
CA ASP A 123 25.98 -14.78 -2.72
C ASP A 123 25.63 -16.15 -3.32
N VAL A 124 25.10 -16.22 -4.55
CA VAL A 124 24.69 -17.52 -5.17
C VAL A 124 25.14 -17.69 -6.63
N SER A 125 25.58 -16.62 -7.31
CA SER A 125 25.99 -16.75 -8.71
C SER A 125 27.13 -15.82 -9.07
N THR A 126 28.17 -16.41 -9.64
CA THR A 126 29.24 -15.69 -10.30
C THR A 126 28.64 -14.75 -11.36
N LYS A 127 28.84 -13.43 -11.17
CA LYS A 127 28.63 -12.34 -12.16
C LYS A 127 27.26 -11.63 -12.22
N GLY A 128 26.39 -11.70 -11.21
CA GLY A 128 25.23 -10.77 -11.14
C GLY A 128 24.25 -10.89 -12.30
N GLN A 129 24.11 -12.09 -12.87
CA GLN A 129 23.31 -12.36 -14.08
C GLN A 129 21.80 -12.45 -13.83
N CYS A 130 21.37 -12.27 -12.57
CA CYS A 130 19.98 -12.27 -12.16
C CYS A 130 19.66 -11.01 -11.36
N GLU A 131 18.64 -10.29 -11.79
CA GLU A 131 18.17 -9.07 -11.12
C GLU A 131 16.73 -9.22 -10.64
N SER A 132 16.40 -8.59 -9.51
CA SER A 132 15.00 -8.52 -9.09
C SER A 132 14.16 -7.75 -10.12
N VAL A 133 12.95 -8.24 -10.39
CA VAL A 133 11.99 -7.54 -11.27
C VAL A 133 11.56 -6.21 -10.64
N GLU A 134 11.32 -6.22 -9.34
CA GLU A 134 10.92 -5.05 -8.56
C GLU A 134 12.14 -4.22 -8.12
N LEU A 135 11.93 -2.91 -7.98
CA LEU A 135 12.93 -2.01 -7.38
C LEU A 135 12.84 -2.06 -5.85
N ASN A 136 14.00 -2.06 -5.21
CA ASN A 136 14.17 -2.20 -3.77
C ASN A 136 14.87 -0.99 -3.16
N ALA A 137 14.47 -0.64 -1.94
CA ALA A 137 15.04 0.48 -1.21
C ALA A 137 16.42 0.09 -0.64
N ILE A 138 17.42 0.93 -0.94
CA ILE A 138 18.79 0.83 -0.45
C ILE A 138 19.10 2.11 0.31
N CYS A 139 19.66 1.96 1.51
CA CYS A 139 20.04 3.10 2.34
C CYS A 139 21.34 3.69 1.84
N GLN A 140 21.36 5.02 1.69
CA GLN A 140 22.59 5.74 1.41
C GLN A 140 23.52 5.73 2.63
N PRO A 141 24.84 5.90 2.45
CA PRO A 141 25.77 6.04 3.57
C PRO A 141 25.31 7.16 4.53
N GLY A 142 25.37 6.89 5.84
CA GLY A 142 24.88 7.81 6.87
C GLY A 142 23.36 7.76 7.14
N CYS A 143 22.62 6.87 6.46
CA CYS A 143 21.20 6.64 6.71
C CYS A 143 20.97 5.24 7.30
N LYS A 144 19.91 5.09 8.09
CA LYS A 144 19.49 3.80 8.67
C LYS A 144 18.16 3.33 8.07
N PRO A 145 17.92 2.00 7.97
CA PRO A 145 16.60 1.49 7.63
C PRO A 145 15.57 1.94 8.67
N PHE A 146 14.43 2.46 8.24
CA PHE A 146 13.32 2.71 9.16
C PHE A 146 12.71 1.40 9.66
N MET A 147 12.54 0.45 8.74
CA MET A 147 12.02 -0.89 9.01
C MET A 147 12.50 -1.84 7.92
N MET A 148 12.87 -3.06 8.31
CA MET A 148 13.20 -4.16 7.42
C MET A 148 11.94 -4.99 7.12
N ILE A 149 11.73 -5.37 5.87
CA ILE A 149 10.60 -6.21 5.44
C ILE A 149 11.16 -7.42 4.68
N SER A 150 10.72 -8.61 5.06
CA SER A 150 10.95 -9.85 4.30
C SER A 150 9.79 -10.07 3.34
N LYS A 151 10.07 -10.09 2.03
CA LYS A 151 9.06 -10.41 1.02
C LYS A 151 9.65 -11.26 -0.11
N PRO A 152 8.83 -12.09 -0.78
CA PRO A 152 9.28 -12.83 -1.96
C PRO A 152 9.53 -11.89 -3.13
N PHE A 153 10.66 -12.06 -3.79
CA PHE A 153 11.06 -11.33 -4.99
C PHE A 153 11.26 -12.29 -6.15
N THR A 154 10.69 -11.94 -7.30
CA THR A 154 11.02 -12.60 -8.56
C THR A 154 12.33 -12.03 -9.09
N PHE A 155 13.26 -12.93 -9.42
CA PHE A 155 14.51 -12.64 -10.10
C PHE A 155 14.41 -13.10 -11.54
N LYS A 156 14.82 -12.20 -12.44
CA LYS A 156 14.98 -12.51 -13.86
C LYS A 156 16.44 -12.68 -14.18
N CYS A 157 16.76 -13.81 -14.79
CA CYS A 157 18.12 -14.17 -15.15
C CYS A 157 18.37 -14.01 -16.64
N GLN A 158 19.64 -13.81 -17.02
CA GLN A 158 20.06 -13.69 -18.41
C GLN A 158 20.76 -14.95 -18.91
N GLY A 159 20.59 -15.27 -20.20
CA GLY A 159 21.15 -16.47 -20.83
C GLY A 159 20.30 -17.71 -20.56
N ASP A 160 20.94 -18.85 -20.31
CA ASP A 160 20.29 -20.14 -20.04
C ASP A 160 19.88 -20.33 -18.56
N LEU A 161 20.07 -19.30 -17.73
CA LEU A 161 19.73 -19.33 -16.31
C LEU A 161 18.21 -19.24 -16.12
N GLN A 162 17.67 -20.05 -15.21
CA GLN A 162 16.25 -20.03 -14.87
C GLN A 162 15.89 -18.88 -13.92
N ASP A 163 14.81 -18.18 -14.25
CA ASP A 163 14.14 -17.24 -13.34
C ASP A 163 13.69 -17.96 -12.06
N PHE A 164 13.76 -17.28 -10.92
CA PHE A 164 13.39 -17.87 -9.64
C PHE A 164 12.76 -16.83 -8.71
N VAL A 165 12.20 -17.33 -7.59
CA VAL A 165 11.65 -16.48 -6.53
C VAL A 165 12.42 -16.72 -5.25
N SER A 166 12.84 -15.66 -4.58
CA SER A 166 13.54 -15.74 -3.30
C SER A 166 13.02 -14.70 -2.32
N SER A 167 12.87 -15.10 -1.06
CA SER A 167 12.47 -14.19 0.02
C SER A 167 13.69 -13.45 0.54
N ILE A 168 13.70 -12.12 0.39
CA ILE A 168 14.82 -11.28 0.81
C ILE A 168 14.32 -10.24 1.80
N THR A 169 15.12 -10.00 2.83
CA THR A 169 14.88 -8.94 3.81
C THR A 169 15.52 -7.65 3.31
N VAL A 170 14.70 -6.64 3.03
CA VAL A 170 15.17 -5.34 2.54
C VAL A 170 14.60 -4.19 3.38
N PRO A 171 15.25 -3.01 3.40
CA PRO A 171 14.63 -1.82 3.93
C PRO A 171 13.31 -1.50 3.22
N SER A 172 12.29 -1.09 3.96
CA SER A 172 11.08 -0.48 3.40
C SER A 172 11.35 0.93 2.86
N TYR A 173 12.11 1.70 3.63
CA TYR A 173 12.73 2.97 3.29
C TYR A 173 13.80 3.30 4.34
N CYS A 174 14.59 4.32 4.07
CA CYS A 174 15.72 4.75 4.89
C CYS A 174 15.55 6.19 5.32
N ILE A 175 15.94 6.46 6.56
CA ILE A 175 15.91 7.77 7.22
C ILE A 175 17.32 8.18 7.62
N ALA A 176 17.54 9.47 7.86
CA ALA A 176 18.79 9.94 8.45
C ALA A 176 19.04 9.20 9.78
N ALA A 177 20.29 8.80 10.02
CA ALA A 177 20.66 8.05 11.22
C ALA A 177 20.56 8.89 12.48
#